data_AF-A0A139M8J2-F1
#
_entry.id   AF-A0A139M8J2-F1
#
_cell.length_a   1.000
_cell.length_b   1.000
_cell.length_c   1.000
_cell.angle_alpha   90.00
_cell.angle_beta   90.00
_cell.angle_gamma   90.00
#
_symmetry.space_group_name_H-M   'P 1'
#
loop_
_entity.id
_entity.type
_entity.pdbx_description
1 polymer ?
#
loop_
_entity_poly.entity_id
_entity_poly.type
_entity_poly.pdbx_seq_one_letter_code
_entity_poly.pdbx_strand_id
1 'polypeptide(L)'
;MEKKVVYRITTIADYDREALYLGEMHAKGWKLKEVSYSNLVVAVKYTFEKCQPEQVSYQLDFHPMEKSERASYLQLFKDCGWEHITDFNGFSYFRKLRSGIELDAEFEIYNDATGKLAMVKRI
;
A
#
# COMPACT_ATOMS: atom_id res chain seq x y z
N MET A 1 -17.34 2.96 14.44
CA MET A 1 -16.43 1.94 13.89
C MET A 1 -15.18 1.90 14.74
N GLU A 2 -14.76 0.71 15.17
CA GLU A 2 -13.56 0.53 16.00
C GLU A 2 -12.30 0.88 15.20
N LYS A 3 -11.38 1.60 15.84
CA LYS A 3 -10.11 2.06 15.24
C LYS A 3 -8.93 1.49 16.00
N LYS A 4 -7.85 1.18 15.29
CA LYS A 4 -6.56 0.80 15.88
C LYS A 4 -5.47 1.70 15.32
N VAL A 5 -4.59 2.17 16.20
CA VAL A 5 -3.41 2.96 15.84
C VAL A 5 -2.15 2.17 16.19
N VAL A 6 -1.21 2.09 15.26
CA VAL A 6 0.10 1.46 15.47
C VAL A 6 1.19 2.43 15.03
N TYR A 7 2.26 2.55 15.82
CA TYR A 7 3.45 3.31 15.46
C TYR A 7 4.58 2.36 15.11
N ARG A 8 5.29 2.60 14.01
CA ARG A 8 6.48 1.84 13.62
C ARG A 8 7.55 2.80 13.09
N ILE A 9 8.81 2.44 13.33
CA ILE A 9 9.94 3.09 12.67
C ILE A 9 10.19 2.30 11.39
N THR A 10 9.94 2.92 10.25
CA THR A 10 10.17 2.36 8.91
C THR A 10 10.87 3.41 8.05
N THR A 11 11.66 2.95 7.08
CA THR A 11 12.32 3.79 6.07
C THR A 11 11.65 3.59 4.72
N ILE A 12 11.94 4.47 3.76
CA ILE A 12 11.45 4.33 2.38
C ILE A 12 11.89 3.01 1.73
N ALA A 13 13.01 2.42 2.17
CA ALA A 13 13.50 1.13 1.67
C ALA A 13 12.74 -0.08 2.24
N ASP A 14 11.88 0.12 3.23
CA ASP A 14 11.10 -0.94 3.87
C ASP A 14 9.76 -1.21 3.19
N TYR A 15 9.49 -0.60 2.04
CA TYR A 15 8.18 -0.60 1.37
C TYR A 15 7.61 -2.02 1.14
N ASP A 16 8.44 -3.00 0.76
CA ASP A 16 8.00 -4.40 0.59
C ASP A 16 7.61 -5.05 1.92
N ARG A 17 8.39 -4.81 2.97
CA ARG A 17 8.08 -5.31 4.34
C ARG A 17 6.84 -4.64 4.91
N GLU A 18 6.65 -3.37 4.58
CA GLU A 18 5.48 -2.59 4.95
C GLU A 18 4.22 -3.14 4.28
N ALA A 19 4.24 -3.37 2.95
CA ALA A 19 3.16 -4.04 2.22
C ALA A 19 2.75 -5.37 2.86
N LEU A 20 3.72 -6.25 3.15
CA LEU A 20 3.45 -7.54 3.79
C LEU A 20 2.76 -7.38 5.15
N TYR A 21 3.27 -6.47 5.99
CA TYR A 21 2.68 -6.18 7.30
C TYR A 21 1.23 -5.68 7.19
N LEU A 22 0.92 -4.83 6.20
CA LEU A 22 -0.44 -4.34 5.99
C LEU A 22 -1.39 -5.47 5.59
N GLY A 23 -0.94 -6.41 4.74
CA GLY A 23 -1.69 -7.61 4.40
C GLY A 23 -1.97 -8.50 5.62
N GLU A 24 -0.97 -8.75 6.46
CA GLU A 24 -1.14 -9.50 7.71
C GLU A 24 -2.14 -8.84 8.68
N MET A 25 -2.15 -7.51 8.75
CA MET A 25 -3.11 -6.76 9.57
C MET A 25 -4.53 -6.89 9.03
N HIS A 26 -4.71 -6.83 7.71
CA HIS A 26 -6.02 -7.01 7.07
C HIS A 26 -6.55 -8.44 7.28
N ALA A 27 -5.68 -9.45 7.18
CA ALA A 27 -6.03 -10.84 7.50
C ALA A 27 -6.43 -11.03 8.97
N LYS A 28 -6.06 -10.12 9.88
CA LYS A 28 -6.51 -10.06 11.28
C LYS A 28 -7.76 -9.19 11.49
N GLY A 29 -8.39 -8.74 10.41
CA GLY A 29 -9.57 -7.87 10.42
C GLY A 29 -9.26 -6.41 10.70
N TRP A 30 -8.06 -5.92 10.34
CA TRP A 30 -7.66 -4.52 10.47
C TRP A 30 -7.27 -3.95 9.10
N LYS A 31 -8.21 -3.28 8.43
CA LYS A 31 -7.95 -2.63 7.14
C LYS A 31 -7.25 -1.29 7.35
N LEU A 32 -6.18 -1.04 6.60
CA LEU A 32 -5.52 0.27 6.60
C LEU A 32 -6.49 1.34 6.09
N LYS A 33 -6.49 2.49 6.77
CA LYS A 33 -7.24 3.69 6.38
C LYS A 33 -6.35 4.88 6.08
N GLU A 34 -5.29 5.07 6.86
CA GLU A 34 -4.44 6.26 6.74
C GLU A 34 -3.04 5.95 7.26
N VAL A 35 -2.04 6.57 6.64
CA VAL A 35 -0.64 6.60 7.08
C VAL A 35 -0.24 8.06 7.24
N SER A 36 0.38 8.39 8.37
CA SER A 36 0.91 9.73 8.65
C SER A 36 2.18 9.66 9.47
N TYR A 37 2.92 10.76 9.55
CA TYR A 37 4.11 10.85 10.41
C TYR A 37 3.77 11.56 11.72
N SER A 38 4.20 11.01 12.85
CA SER A 38 4.05 11.67 14.15
C SER A 38 5.37 12.23 14.62
N ASN A 39 5.48 13.57 14.64
CA ASN A 39 6.66 14.27 15.14
C ASN A 39 6.93 14.04 16.63
N LEU A 40 5.89 13.75 17.43
CA LEU A 40 6.02 13.56 18.88
C LEU A 40 6.77 12.27 19.24
N VAL A 41 6.49 11.19 18.52
CA VAL A 41 7.10 9.87 18.75
C VAL A 41 8.12 9.49 17.67
N VAL A 42 8.37 10.39 16.72
CA VAL A 42 9.34 10.24 15.61
C VAL A 42 9.14 8.88 14.89
N ALA A 43 7.89 8.59 14.52
CA ALA A 43 7.51 7.31 13.94
C ALA A 43 6.36 7.44 12.93
N VAL A 44 6.28 6.48 12.02
CA VAL A 44 5.15 6.35 11.10
C VAL A 44 3.95 5.81 11.87
N LYS A 45 2.83 6.50 11.74
CA LYS A 45 1.54 6.21 12.36
C LYS A 45 0.63 5.57 11.33
N TYR A 46 0.19 4.36 11.62
CA TYR A 46 -0.80 3.63 10.85
C TYR A 46 -2.14 3.68 11.58
N THR A 47 -3.18 4.13 10.88
CA THR A 47 -4.55 4.09 11.38
C THR A 47 -5.33 3.03 10.62
N PHE A 48 -5.87 2.07 11.36
CA PHE A 48 -6.68 0.98 10.85
C PHE A 48 -8.13 1.11 11.31
N GLU A 49 -9.03 0.53 10.53
CA GLU A 49 -10.42 0.30 10.91
C GLU A 49 -10.71 -1.19 10.99
N LYS A 50 -11.64 -1.57 11.87
CA LYS A 50 -12.10 -2.94 11.95
C LYS A 50 -12.83 -3.35 10.67
N CYS A 51 -12.50 -4.52 10.14
CA CYS A 51 -13.16 -5.16 9.00
C CYS A 51 -13.34 -6.66 9.26
N GLN A 52 -14.02 -7.35 8.35
CA GLN A 52 -13.97 -8.80 8.33
C GLN A 52 -12.54 -9.24 7.95
N PRO A 53 -12.00 -10.31 8.55
CA PRO A 53 -10.75 -10.90 8.10
C PRO A 53 -10.82 -11.31 6.63
N GLU A 54 -9.96 -10.72 5.79
CA GLU A 54 -9.94 -10.93 4.35
C GLU A 54 -8.49 -11.09 3.86
N GLN A 55 -8.29 -11.91 2.82
CA GLN A 55 -6.98 -12.08 2.19
C GLN A 55 -6.81 -10.98 1.13
N VAL A 56 -5.98 -9.99 1.46
CA VAL A 56 -5.80 -8.78 0.65
C VAL A 56 -4.32 -8.53 0.44
N SER A 57 -3.94 -8.32 -0.82
CA SER A 57 -2.58 -7.89 -1.17
C SER A 57 -2.49 -6.38 -1.03
N TYR A 58 -1.44 -5.91 -0.36
CA TYR A 58 -1.08 -4.50 -0.31
C TYR A 58 0.18 -4.29 -1.14
N GLN A 59 0.24 -3.19 -1.88
CA GLN A 59 1.45 -2.75 -2.56
C GLN A 59 1.60 -1.23 -2.50
N LEU A 60 2.86 -0.81 -2.42
CA LEU A 60 3.27 0.57 -2.33
C LEU A 60 4.01 0.91 -3.61
N ASP A 61 3.49 1.85 -4.37
CA ASP A 61 4.16 2.31 -5.59
C ASP A 61 4.78 3.68 -5.36
N PHE A 62 6.08 3.82 -5.66
CA PHE A 62 6.78 5.09 -5.54
C PHE A 62 6.68 5.87 -6.84
N HIS A 63 5.84 6.89 -6.84
CA HIS A 63 5.62 7.70 -8.03
C HIS A 63 5.35 9.17 -7.67
N PRO A 64 6.42 9.96 -7.39
CA PRO A 64 6.31 11.38 -7.15
C PRO A 64 5.99 12.10 -8.47
N MET A 65 4.72 12.19 -8.81
CA MET A 65 4.24 12.81 -10.06
C MET A 65 3.66 14.21 -9.86
N GLU A 66 3.60 14.94 -10.97
CA GLU A 66 2.81 16.16 -11.12
C GLU A 66 1.31 15.90 -10.96
N LYS A 67 0.59 16.88 -10.39
CA LYS A 67 -0.85 16.74 -10.08
C LYS A 67 -1.71 16.43 -11.31
N SER A 68 -1.28 16.87 -12.50
CA SER A 68 -1.99 16.66 -13.77
C SER A 68 -2.08 15.20 -14.20
N GLU A 69 -1.12 14.35 -13.77
CA GLU A 69 -1.03 12.95 -14.20
C GLU A 69 -1.68 11.98 -13.21
N ARG A 70 -2.00 12.47 -12.00
CA ARG A 70 -2.53 11.66 -10.89
C ARG A 70 -3.83 10.94 -11.24
N ALA A 71 -4.74 11.59 -11.95
CA ALA A 71 -6.04 10.98 -12.29
C ALA A 71 -5.87 9.76 -13.22
N SER A 72 -5.10 9.90 -14.30
CA SER A 72 -4.84 8.83 -15.25
C SER A 72 -4.07 7.67 -14.62
N TYR A 73 -3.09 7.99 -13.76
CA TYR A 73 -2.35 6.99 -12.99
C TYR A 73 -3.26 6.18 -12.08
N LEU A 74 -4.07 6.83 -11.21
CA LEU A 74 -4.97 6.11 -10.31
C LEU A 74 -6.02 5.28 -11.08
N GLN A 75 -6.44 5.76 -12.26
CA GLN A 75 -7.37 5.02 -13.12
C GLN A 75 -6.74 3.72 -13.65
N LEU A 76 -5.46 3.73 -14.06
CA LEU A 76 -4.75 2.51 -14.48
C LEU A 76 -4.77 1.43 -13.39
N PHE A 77 -4.49 1.80 -12.14
CA PHE A 77 -4.54 0.86 -11.00
C PHE A 77 -5.95 0.34 -10.77
N LYS A 78 -6.94 1.23 -10.82
CA LYS A 78 -8.36 0.88 -10.64
C LYS A 78 -8.83 -0.12 -11.70
N ASP A 79 -8.43 0.06 -12.95
CA ASP A 79 -8.77 -0.84 -14.06
C ASP A 79 -8.18 -2.25 -13.86
N CYS A 80 -7.06 -2.36 -13.14
CA CYS A 80 -6.45 -3.63 -12.73
C CYS A 80 -7.01 -4.20 -11.40
N GLY A 81 -8.05 -3.59 -10.83
CA GLY A 81 -8.71 -4.03 -9.61
C GLY A 81 -8.05 -3.54 -8.31
N TRP A 82 -7.11 -2.60 -8.38
CA TRP A 82 -6.51 -2.00 -7.19
C TRP A 82 -7.34 -0.83 -6.65
N GLU A 83 -7.50 -0.79 -5.34
CA GLU A 83 -8.09 0.32 -4.62
C GLU A 83 -6.97 1.20 -4.03
N HIS A 84 -6.97 2.49 -4.38
CA HIS A 84 -6.10 3.48 -3.73
C HIS A 84 -6.62 3.82 -2.33
N ILE A 85 -5.70 3.88 -1.36
CA ILE A 85 -6.03 4.11 0.05
C ILE A 85 -5.57 5.51 0.48
N THR A 86 -4.29 5.79 0.30
CA THR A 86 -3.64 7.02 0.76
C THR A 86 -2.31 7.24 0.05
N ASP A 87 -1.76 8.44 0.20
CA ASP A 87 -0.42 8.78 -0.26
C ASP A 87 0.43 9.19 0.95
N PHE A 88 1.65 8.66 1.06
CA PHE A 88 2.57 8.98 2.15
C PHE A 88 4.03 8.86 1.70
N ASN A 89 4.85 9.89 1.97
CA ASN A 89 6.27 9.94 1.62
C ASN A 89 6.59 9.58 0.15
N GLY A 90 5.76 10.04 -0.80
CA GLY A 90 5.95 9.78 -2.23
C GLY A 90 5.45 8.41 -2.71
N PHE A 91 4.95 7.57 -1.79
CA PHE A 91 4.28 6.32 -2.12
C PHE A 91 2.77 6.49 -2.20
N SER A 92 2.15 5.87 -3.20
CA SER A 92 0.72 5.59 -3.24
C SER A 92 0.47 4.17 -2.71
N TYR A 93 -0.44 4.05 -1.75
CA TYR A 93 -0.78 2.80 -1.08
C TYR A 93 -2.00 2.20 -1.74
N PHE A 94 -1.86 0.99 -2.26
CA PHE A 94 -2.93 0.26 -2.92
C PHE A 94 -3.24 -1.04 -2.20
N ARG A 95 -4.48 -1.50 -2.33
CA ARG A 95 -4.88 -2.86 -1.96
C ARG A 95 -5.72 -3.53 -3.04
N LYS A 96 -5.62 -4.85 -3.14
CA LYS A 96 -6.43 -5.68 -4.04
C LYS A 96 -6.84 -6.95 -3.31
N LEU A 97 -8.14 -7.29 -3.37
CA LEU A 97 -8.67 -8.52 -2.76
C LEU A 97 -8.12 -9.73 -3.52
N ARG A 98 -7.65 -10.75 -2.80
CA ARG A 98 -7.15 -11.98 -3.41
C ARG A 98 -8.33 -12.91 -3.71
N SER A 99 -8.77 -12.94 -4.97
CA SER A 99 -9.70 -13.95 -5.49
C SER A 99 -8.93 -15.26 -5.67
N GLY A 100 -9.40 -16.35 -5.05
CA GLY A 100 -8.64 -17.61 -4.89
C GLY A 100 -8.27 -18.41 -6.16
N ILE A 101 -8.33 -17.81 -7.35
CA ILE A 101 -8.06 -18.44 -8.65
C ILE A 101 -6.90 -17.76 -9.40
N GLU A 102 -6.54 -16.52 -9.04
CA GLU A 102 -5.52 -15.73 -9.73
C GLU A 102 -4.09 -16.09 -9.26
N LEU A 103 -3.13 -16.08 -10.19
CA LEU A 103 -1.71 -16.35 -9.91
C LEU A 103 -1.11 -15.19 -9.08
N ASP A 104 -0.13 -15.47 -8.22
CA ASP A 104 0.51 -14.46 -7.36
C ASP A 104 1.03 -13.24 -8.15
N ALA A 105 1.44 -13.45 -9.41
CA ALA A 105 1.88 -12.41 -10.33
C ALA A 105 0.77 -11.42 -10.77
N GLU A 106 -0.51 -11.81 -10.73
CA GLU A 106 -1.65 -10.93 -11.07
C GLU A 106 -2.01 -9.94 -9.94
N PHE A 107 -1.39 -10.14 -8.77
CA PHE A 107 -1.48 -9.27 -7.60
C PHE A 107 -0.21 -8.43 -7.40
N GLU A 108 0.71 -8.42 -8.36
CA GLU A 108 1.84 -7.50 -8.36
C GLU A 108 1.62 -6.35 -9.36
N ILE A 109 1.83 -5.12 -8.89
CA ILE A 109 1.95 -3.91 -9.71
C ILE A 109 3.12 -4.09 -10.68
N TYR A 110 4.22 -4.69 -10.22
CA TYR A 110 5.40 -5.00 -11.01
C TYR A 110 5.60 -6.51 -11.10
N ASN A 111 5.09 -7.13 -12.17
CA ASN A 111 5.22 -8.57 -12.38
C ASN A 111 6.58 -9.00 -12.99
N ASP A 112 7.45 -8.04 -13.32
CA ASP A 112 8.78 -8.30 -13.87
C ASP A 112 9.89 -7.54 -13.10
N ALA A 113 11.12 -8.04 -13.23
CA ALA A 113 12.28 -7.46 -12.56
C ALA A 113 12.65 -6.06 -13.07
N THR A 114 12.26 -5.72 -14.30
CA THR A 114 12.57 -4.43 -14.93
C THR A 114 11.71 -3.32 -14.31
N GLY A 115 10.42 -3.58 -14.09
CA GLY A 115 9.49 -2.68 -13.41
C GLY A 115 9.90 -2.44 -11.96
N LYS A 116 10.24 -3.49 -11.21
CA LYS A 116 10.78 -3.37 -9.84
C LYS A 116 12.06 -2.53 -9.82
N LEU A 117 13.00 -2.79 -10.73
CA LEU A 117 14.24 -1.99 -10.83
C LEU A 117 13.97 -0.53 -11.21
N ALA A 118 13.02 -0.27 -12.10
CA ALA A 118 12.65 1.09 -12.48
C ALA A 118 12.05 1.86 -11.30
N MET A 119 11.25 1.21 -10.45
CA MET A 119 10.72 1.77 -9.22
C MET A 119 11.84 2.05 -8.20
N VAL A 120 12.74 1.10 -7.96
CA VAL A 120 13.89 1.29 -7.06
C VAL A 120 14.79 2.44 -7.51
N LYS A 121 14.98 2.65 -8.82
CA LYS A 121 15.74 3.79 -9.36
C LYS A 121 15.09 5.15 -9.09
N ARG A 122 13.81 5.20 -8.75
CA ARG A 122 13.07 6.43 -8.44
C ARG A 122 13.15 6.78 -6.96
N ILE A 123 13.25 5.78 -6.08
CA ILE A 123 13.43 5.92 -4.62
C ILE A 123 14.80 6.55 -4.32
#